data_AF-A0A2Z5EN17-F1
#
_entry.id   AF-A0A2Z5EN17-F1
#
_cell.length_a   1.000
_cell.length_b   1.000
_cell.length_c   1.000
_cell.angle_alpha   90.00
_cell.angle_beta   90.00
_cell.angle_gamma   90.00
#
_symmetry.space_group_name_H-M   'P 1'
#
loop_
_entity.id
_entity.type
_entity.pdbx_description
1 polymer ?
#
loop_
_entity_poly.entity_id
_entity_poly.type
_entity_poly.pdbx_seq_one_letter_code
_entity_poly.pdbx_strand_id
1 'polypeptide(L)'
;YRLYPGGTPLAEVAAAPGALASLPLQAFSTRRSRELIRDTWGQQVLDVAPPIGIRNTDAMLMAVAQTTGTLIPADVTAERGRVIDAIADSHPYVHGKRVALAGDPDLVLGLLSFLLELGAEPTHILCTSGDADFEKAAYDLLGASEYGAHATVWTGRDAWHLRSLV
;
A
#
# COMPACT_ATOMS: atom_id res chain seq x y z
N TYR A 1 -29.44 20.16 -6.23
CA TYR A 1 -28.15 20.03 -6.91
C TYR A 1 -27.09 20.79 -6.09
N ARG A 2 -26.03 20.13 -5.61
CA ARG A 2 -24.89 20.78 -4.91
C ARG A 2 -23.67 20.66 -5.83
N LEU A 3 -23.20 21.79 -6.35
CA LEU A 3 -22.10 21.82 -7.33
C LEU A 3 -20.76 21.42 -6.70
N TYR A 4 -20.52 21.80 -5.43
CA TYR A 4 -19.29 21.50 -4.70
C TYR A 4 -19.62 20.95 -3.31
N PRO A 5 -19.73 19.63 -3.17
CA PRO A 5 -19.98 19.01 -1.87
C PRO A 5 -18.66 18.80 -1.10
N GLY A 6 -18.50 19.49 0.03
CA GLY A 6 -17.41 19.22 0.99
C GLY A 6 -16.01 19.52 0.45
N GLY A 7 -15.04 18.70 0.84
CA GLY A 7 -13.60 18.86 0.54
C GLY A 7 -12.81 19.40 1.73
N THR A 8 -11.48 19.33 1.64
CA THR A 8 -10.57 19.85 2.69
C THR A 8 -10.67 21.38 2.75
N PRO A 9 -11.08 21.97 3.89
CA PRO A 9 -11.12 23.40 4.07
C PRO A 9 -9.74 24.04 3.91
N LEU A 10 -9.68 25.25 3.31
CA LEU A 10 -8.43 26.00 3.19
C LEU A 10 -7.75 26.26 4.54
N ALA A 11 -8.55 26.43 5.61
CA ALA A 11 -8.05 26.60 6.96
C ALA A 11 -7.29 25.36 7.48
N GLU A 12 -7.72 24.14 7.11
CA GLU A 12 -7.00 22.92 7.49
C GLU A 12 -5.66 22.81 6.76
N VAL A 13 -5.62 23.20 5.48
CA VAL A 13 -4.36 23.23 4.71
C VAL A 13 -3.37 24.23 5.31
N ALA A 14 -3.84 25.41 5.71
CA ALA A 14 -3.00 26.41 6.36
C ALA A 14 -2.49 25.96 7.75
N ALA A 15 -3.26 25.14 8.46
CA ALA A 15 -2.90 24.60 9.77
C ALA A 15 -2.06 23.31 9.71
N ALA A 16 -2.04 22.60 8.57
CA ALA A 16 -1.37 21.31 8.40
C ALA A 16 0.11 21.26 8.84
N PRO A 17 0.94 22.31 8.61
CA PRO A 17 2.33 22.31 9.09
C PRO A 17 2.45 22.22 10.62
N GLY A 18 1.41 22.61 11.36
CA GLY A 18 1.37 22.55 12.83
C GLY A 18 0.93 21.20 13.40
N ALA A 19 0.58 20.21 12.56
CA ALA A 19 0.24 18.88 13.04
C ALA A 19 1.47 18.11 13.55
N LEU A 20 1.24 17.07 14.36
CA LEU A 20 2.31 16.28 14.97
C LEU A 20 3.19 15.56 13.93
N ALA A 21 2.55 14.97 12.92
CA ALA A 21 3.19 14.28 11.82
C ALA A 21 2.27 14.27 10.60
N SER A 22 2.84 14.01 9.43
CA SER A 22 2.10 13.70 8.21
C SER A 22 2.26 12.23 7.86
N LEU A 23 1.16 11.61 7.41
CA LEU A 23 1.10 10.22 6.97
C LEU A 23 0.71 10.16 5.49
N PRO A 24 1.66 10.13 4.56
CA PRO A 24 1.40 9.86 3.16
C PRO A 24 0.97 8.40 2.99
N LEU A 25 -0.22 8.17 2.44
CA LEU A 25 -0.76 6.80 2.23
C LEU A 25 -0.17 6.09 1.01
N GLN A 26 0.57 6.82 0.18
CA GLN A 26 1.19 6.34 -1.05
C GLN A 26 2.60 6.91 -1.12
N ALA A 27 3.63 6.07 -1.14
CA ALA A 27 5.02 6.50 -1.12
C ALA A 27 5.48 7.01 -2.49
N PHE A 28 5.16 6.32 -3.58
CA PHE A 28 5.67 6.64 -4.91
C PHE A 28 5.03 7.91 -5.47
N SER A 29 3.71 8.05 -5.34
CA SER A 29 3.00 9.24 -5.84
C SER A 29 3.28 10.52 -5.05
N THR A 30 3.77 10.42 -3.80
CA THR A 30 3.93 11.57 -2.90
C THR A 30 5.38 12.00 -2.64
N ARG A 31 6.37 11.52 -3.41
CA ARG A 31 7.81 11.83 -3.20
C ARG A 31 8.08 13.32 -2.93
N ARG A 32 7.59 14.20 -3.81
CA ARG A 32 7.74 15.66 -3.68
C ARG A 32 6.98 16.24 -2.48
N SER A 33 5.79 15.71 -2.17
CA SER A 33 5.03 16.15 -1.01
C SER A 33 5.76 15.80 0.28
N ARG A 34 6.37 14.60 0.36
CA ARG A 34 7.18 14.16 1.49
C ARG A 34 8.41 15.04 1.69
N GLU A 35 9.11 15.40 0.61
CA GLU A 35 10.21 16.38 0.64
C GLU A 35 9.74 17.73 1.16
N LEU A 36 8.64 18.29 0.64
CA LEU A 36 8.10 19.56 1.11
C LEU A 36 7.74 19.52 2.59
N ILE A 37 7.10 18.45 3.06
CA ILE A 37 6.71 18.32 4.47
C ILE A 37 7.96 18.25 5.38
N ARG A 38 8.99 17.48 4.98
CA ARG A 38 10.23 17.39 5.76
C ARG A 38 11.01 18.70 5.74
N ASP A 39 11.25 19.25 4.56
CA ASP A 39 12.22 20.32 4.35
C ASP A 39 11.62 21.70 4.61
N THR A 40 10.34 21.89 4.27
CA THR A 40 9.63 23.18 4.42
C THR A 40 8.83 23.25 5.71
N TRP A 41 8.07 22.21 6.06
CA TRP A 41 7.25 22.23 7.28
C TRP A 41 8.05 21.79 8.51
N GLY A 42 9.19 21.12 8.34
CA GLY A 42 9.97 20.58 9.46
C GLY A 42 9.22 19.50 10.24
N GLN A 43 8.22 18.88 9.62
CA GLN A 43 7.31 17.94 10.26
C GLN A 43 7.79 16.50 10.05
N GLN A 44 7.56 15.64 11.03
CA GLN A 44 7.79 14.20 10.88
C GLN A 44 6.91 13.62 9.76
N VAL A 45 7.51 12.91 8.82
CA VAL A 45 6.80 12.13 7.81
C VAL A 45 6.86 10.66 8.22
N LEU A 46 5.69 10.04 8.41
CA LEU A 46 5.58 8.62 8.71
C LEU A 46 5.73 7.85 7.40
N ASP A 47 6.84 7.13 7.26
CA ASP A 47 7.14 6.33 6.06
C ASP A 47 6.58 4.92 6.25
N VAL A 48 5.35 4.71 5.78
CA VAL A 48 4.67 3.42 5.83
C VAL A 48 4.32 2.96 4.42
N ALA A 49 4.32 1.65 4.21
CA ALA A 49 3.78 1.08 2.99
C ALA A 49 2.27 1.40 2.86
N PRO A 50 1.72 1.44 1.63
CA PRO A 50 0.30 1.63 1.43
C PRO A 50 -0.52 0.64 2.28
N PRO A 51 -1.51 1.09 3.07
CA PRO A 51 -2.21 0.26 4.05
C PRO A 51 -3.21 -0.70 3.38
N ILE A 52 -2.67 -1.65 2.64
CA ILE A 52 -3.38 -2.70 1.91
C ILE A 52 -2.82 -4.03 2.41
N GLY A 53 -3.71 -4.93 2.82
CA GLY A 53 -3.38 -6.19 3.48
C GLY A 53 -3.20 -6.03 5.00
N ILE A 54 -2.96 -7.13 5.69
CA ILE A 54 -2.89 -7.14 7.16
C ILE A 54 -1.60 -6.47 7.63
N ARG A 55 -0.45 -6.86 7.09
CA ARG A 55 0.85 -6.38 7.58
C ARG A 55 1.00 -4.87 7.43
N ASN A 56 0.63 -4.33 6.28
CA ASN A 56 0.78 -2.90 6.01
C ASN A 56 -0.22 -2.06 6.82
N THR A 57 -1.44 -2.57 7.02
CA THR A 57 -2.44 -1.92 7.88
C THR A 57 -1.98 -1.91 9.34
N ASP A 58 -1.47 -3.04 9.84
CA ASP A 58 -0.89 -3.14 11.18
C ASP A 58 0.28 -2.15 11.34
N ALA A 59 1.19 -2.08 10.37
CA ALA A 59 2.33 -1.16 10.39
C ALA A 59 1.90 0.31 10.42
N MET A 60 0.90 0.68 9.61
CA MET A 60 0.32 2.03 9.62
C MET A 60 -0.29 2.36 10.99
N LEU A 61 -1.13 1.46 11.54
CA LEU A 61 -1.78 1.67 12.84
C LEU A 61 -0.76 1.79 13.97
N MET A 62 0.28 0.96 13.97
CA MET A 62 1.38 1.04 14.93
C MET A 62 2.15 2.35 14.81
N ALA A 63 2.48 2.80 13.59
CA ALA A 63 3.18 4.06 13.38
C ALA A 63 2.35 5.26 13.87
N VAL A 64 1.04 5.27 13.61
CA VAL A 64 0.13 6.30 14.12
C VAL A 64 0.09 6.26 15.65
N ALA A 65 -0.18 5.09 16.23
CA ALA A 65 -0.27 4.91 17.69
C ALA A 65 1.00 5.33 18.44
N GLN A 66 2.17 4.98 17.91
CA GLN A 66 3.46 5.38 18.47
C GLN A 66 3.67 6.89 18.41
N THR A 67 3.28 7.51 17.28
CA THR A 67 3.44 8.95 17.07
C THR A 67 2.51 9.75 17.97
N THR A 68 1.23 9.36 18.05
CA THR A 68 0.21 10.07 18.83
C THR A 68 0.22 9.72 20.31
N GLY A 69 0.92 8.65 20.71
CA GLY A 69 0.86 8.09 22.07
C GLY A 69 -0.49 7.47 22.42
N THR A 70 -1.32 7.14 21.41
CA THR A 70 -2.66 6.56 21.63
C THR A 70 -2.62 5.05 21.56
N LEU A 71 -3.47 4.39 22.35
CA LEU A 71 -3.68 2.94 22.22
C LEU A 71 -4.53 2.63 20.99
N ILE A 72 -4.26 1.49 20.35
CA ILE A 72 -5.11 0.97 19.27
C ILE A 72 -6.45 0.53 19.90
N PRO A 73 -7.60 1.02 19.41
CA PRO A 73 -8.90 0.65 19.97
C PRO A 73 -9.19 -0.85 19.85
N ALA A 74 -9.89 -1.41 20.85
CA ALA A 74 -10.25 -2.83 20.87
C ALA A 74 -11.09 -3.26 19.66
N ASP A 75 -11.96 -2.37 19.16
CA ASP A 75 -12.79 -2.64 17.98
C ASP A 75 -11.95 -2.86 16.71
N VAL A 76 -10.83 -2.14 16.55
CA VAL A 76 -9.89 -2.32 15.44
C VAL A 76 -9.15 -3.64 15.56
N THR A 77 -8.76 -4.03 16.78
CA THR A 77 -8.17 -5.36 17.03
C THR A 77 -9.17 -6.49 16.76
N ALA A 78 -10.44 -6.30 17.12
CA ALA A 78 -11.50 -7.27 16.81
C ALA A 78 -11.76 -7.35 15.30
N GLU A 79 -11.73 -6.22 14.58
CA GLU A 79 -11.83 -6.18 13.12
C GLU A 79 -10.70 -6.95 12.44
N ARG A 80 -9.46 -6.73 12.87
CA ARG A 80 -8.30 -7.51 12.41
C ARG A 80 -8.51 -9.01 12.61
N GLY A 81 -9.06 -9.42 13.76
CA GLY A 81 -9.40 -10.81 14.04
C GLY A 81 -10.40 -11.39 13.04
N ARG A 82 -11.45 -10.64 12.69
CA ARG A 82 -12.43 -11.05 11.68
C ARG A 82 -11.83 -11.19 10.27
N VAL A 83 -10.89 -10.32 9.90
CA VAL A 83 -10.19 -10.44 8.62
C VAL A 83 -9.34 -11.72 8.58
N ILE A 84 -8.62 -12.03 9.67
CA ILE A 84 -7.81 -13.25 9.76
C ILE A 84 -8.69 -14.51 9.69
N ASP A 85 -9.83 -14.50 10.37
CA ASP A 85 -10.82 -15.58 10.32
C ASP A 85 -11.32 -15.82 8.89
N ALA A 86 -11.70 -14.75 8.18
CA ALA A 86 -12.12 -14.82 6.79
C ALA A 86 -11.01 -15.33 5.83
N ILE A 87 -9.75 -14.97 6.10
CA ILE A 87 -8.60 -15.51 5.35
C ILE A 87 -8.44 -17.00 5.62
N ALA A 88 -8.56 -17.44 6.88
CA ALA A 88 -8.46 -18.86 7.21
C ALA A 88 -9.55 -19.70 6.52
N ASP A 89 -10.79 -19.20 6.50
CA ASP A 89 -11.92 -19.84 5.80
C ASP A 89 -11.71 -19.91 4.28
N SER A 90 -11.09 -18.88 3.71
CA SER A 90 -10.92 -18.75 2.25
C SER A 90 -9.60 -19.32 1.72
N HIS A 91 -8.62 -19.57 2.60
CA HIS A 91 -7.26 -20.00 2.23
C HIS A 91 -7.24 -21.22 1.28
N PRO A 92 -8.05 -22.29 1.49
CA PRO A 92 -8.07 -23.43 0.57
C PRO A 92 -8.43 -23.08 -0.89
N TYR A 93 -9.16 -21.98 -1.10
CA TYR A 93 -9.59 -21.54 -2.43
C TYR A 93 -8.60 -20.58 -3.09
N VAL A 94 -7.79 -19.88 -2.30
CA VAL A 94 -6.86 -18.85 -2.77
C VAL A 94 -5.43 -19.36 -2.88
N HIS A 95 -5.05 -20.36 -2.08
CA HIS A 95 -3.72 -20.95 -2.07
C HIS A 95 -3.30 -21.42 -3.48
N GLY A 96 -2.10 -21.01 -3.91
CA GLY A 96 -1.51 -21.36 -5.20
C GLY A 96 -2.25 -20.80 -6.42
N LYS A 97 -3.22 -19.89 -6.24
CA LYS A 97 -3.87 -19.23 -7.37
C LYS A 97 -2.91 -18.25 -8.03
N ARG A 98 -2.73 -18.42 -9.33
CA ARG A 98 -1.90 -17.55 -10.16
C ARG A 98 -2.65 -16.26 -10.47
N VAL A 99 -2.03 -15.12 -10.22
CA VAL A 99 -2.64 -13.79 -10.39
C VAL A 99 -1.77 -12.92 -11.28
N ALA A 100 -2.41 -12.26 -12.25
CA ALA A 100 -1.84 -11.14 -12.98
C ALA A 100 -2.43 -9.84 -12.41
N LEU A 101 -1.59 -8.87 -12.07
CA LEU A 101 -2.02 -7.58 -11.53
C LEU A 101 -1.43 -6.42 -12.33
N ALA A 102 -2.19 -5.33 -12.43
CA ALA A 102 -1.78 -4.11 -13.12
C ALA A 102 -2.28 -2.87 -12.38
N GLY A 103 -1.48 -1.81 -12.36
CA GLY A 103 -1.90 -0.53 -11.78
C GLY A 103 -0.74 0.42 -11.49
N ASP A 104 -1.03 1.43 -10.68
CA ASP A 104 -0.03 2.37 -10.19
C ASP A 104 0.89 1.75 -9.14
N PRO A 105 2.11 2.27 -8.94
CA PRO A 105 3.15 1.65 -8.13
C PRO A 105 2.68 1.27 -6.71
N ASP A 106 2.09 2.22 -5.99
CA ASP A 106 1.66 2.02 -4.61
C ASP A 106 0.53 0.98 -4.47
N LEU A 107 -0.45 1.04 -5.36
CA LEU A 107 -1.55 0.07 -5.36
C LEU A 107 -1.03 -1.33 -5.67
N VAL A 108 -0.15 -1.46 -6.66
CA VAL A 108 0.45 -2.72 -7.07
C VAL A 108 1.28 -3.33 -5.94
N LEU A 109 2.12 -2.55 -5.26
CA LEU A 109 2.92 -3.06 -4.14
C LEU A 109 2.05 -3.47 -2.95
N GLY A 110 1.01 -2.68 -2.63
CA GLY A 110 0.07 -3.02 -1.56
C GLY A 110 -0.70 -4.31 -1.85
N LEU A 111 -1.23 -4.46 -3.07
CA LEU A 111 -1.91 -5.68 -3.50
C LEU A 111 -0.95 -6.87 -3.56
N LEU A 112 0.27 -6.66 -4.04
CA LEU A 112 1.30 -7.69 -4.10
C LEU A 112 1.60 -8.23 -2.70
N SER A 113 1.84 -7.35 -1.72
CA SER A 113 2.03 -7.73 -0.32
C SER A 113 0.86 -8.56 0.20
N PHE A 114 -0.38 -8.14 -0.08
CA PHE A 114 -1.56 -8.86 0.37
C PHE A 114 -1.74 -10.22 -0.30
N LEU A 115 -1.49 -10.34 -1.61
CA LEU A 115 -1.55 -11.62 -2.32
C LEU A 115 -0.57 -12.64 -1.74
N LEU A 116 0.64 -12.19 -1.39
CA LEU A 116 1.64 -13.04 -0.74
C LEU A 116 1.20 -13.48 0.67
N GLU A 117 0.48 -12.62 1.41
CA GLU A 117 -0.13 -12.98 2.71
C GLU A 117 -1.23 -14.03 2.57
N LEU A 118 -1.98 -14.00 1.47
CA LEU A 118 -3.05 -14.97 1.19
C LEU A 118 -2.54 -16.32 0.65
N GLY A 119 -1.25 -16.41 0.30
CA GLY A 119 -0.67 -17.58 -0.36
C GLY A 119 -1.03 -17.70 -1.85
N ALA A 120 -1.39 -16.59 -2.49
CA ALA A 120 -1.56 -16.52 -3.94
C ALA A 120 -0.21 -16.26 -4.64
N GLU A 121 -0.10 -16.69 -5.89
CA GLU A 121 1.12 -16.59 -6.70
C GLU A 121 1.00 -15.47 -7.74
N PRO A 122 1.52 -14.26 -7.48
CA PRO A 122 1.50 -13.17 -8.45
C PRO A 122 2.50 -13.44 -9.59
N THR A 123 2.04 -13.93 -10.75
CA THR A 123 2.97 -14.31 -11.84
C THR A 123 3.32 -13.17 -12.78
N HIS A 124 2.39 -12.24 -13.03
CA HIS A 124 2.63 -11.10 -13.91
C HIS A 124 2.22 -9.80 -13.21
N ILE A 125 3.21 -8.97 -12.90
CA ILE A 125 3.01 -7.69 -12.20
C ILE A 125 3.31 -6.56 -13.17
N LEU A 126 2.28 -5.86 -13.65
CA LEU A 126 2.42 -4.74 -14.58
C LEU A 126 2.31 -3.40 -13.85
N CYS A 127 3.29 -2.53 -14.06
CA CYS A 127 3.19 -1.13 -13.66
C CYS A 127 3.74 -0.23 -14.77
N THR A 128 2.86 0.36 -15.58
CA THR A 128 3.27 1.22 -16.71
C THR A 128 4.09 2.42 -16.25
N SER A 129 3.71 3.02 -15.12
CA SER A 129 4.35 4.18 -14.50
C SER A 129 5.48 3.80 -13.52
N GLY A 130 5.83 2.52 -13.41
CA GLY A 130 6.88 2.04 -12.51
C GLY A 130 8.28 2.44 -12.98
N ASP A 131 9.14 2.78 -12.01
CA ASP A 131 10.55 3.08 -12.20
C ASP A 131 11.45 2.01 -11.56
N ALA A 132 12.77 2.23 -11.55
CA ALA A 132 13.74 1.30 -10.98
C ALA A 132 13.55 1.10 -9.46
N ASP A 133 13.10 2.12 -8.74
CA ASP A 133 12.82 2.03 -7.30
C ASP A 133 11.60 1.14 -7.04
N PHE A 134 10.56 1.26 -7.88
CA PHE A 134 9.38 0.40 -7.82
C PHE A 134 9.75 -1.05 -8.13
N GLU A 135 10.54 -1.27 -9.18
CA GLU A 135 10.97 -2.62 -9.57
C GLU A 135 11.76 -3.29 -8.45
N LYS A 136 12.70 -2.56 -7.83
CA LYS A 136 13.43 -3.04 -6.66
C LYS A 136 12.49 -3.37 -5.50
N ALA A 137 11.59 -2.47 -5.14
CA ALA A 137 10.63 -2.68 -4.05
C ALA A 137 9.72 -3.90 -4.30
N ALA A 138 9.30 -4.12 -5.55
CA ALA A 138 8.51 -5.28 -5.93
C ALA A 138 9.31 -6.58 -5.76
N TYR A 139 10.57 -6.63 -6.22
CA TYR A 139 11.41 -7.81 -6.04
C TYR A 139 11.81 -8.05 -4.59
N ASP A 140 11.99 -7.01 -3.78
CA ASP A 140 12.22 -7.15 -2.33
C ASP A 140 11.04 -7.84 -1.63
N LEU A 141 9.79 -7.49 -2.02
CA LEU A 141 8.59 -8.17 -1.52
C LEU A 141 8.48 -9.62 -2.03
N LEU A 142 8.74 -9.84 -3.31
CA LEU A 142 8.68 -11.17 -3.93
C LEU A 142 9.72 -12.12 -3.34
N GLY A 143 10.93 -11.64 -3.06
CA GLY A 143 12.00 -12.42 -2.46
C GLY A 143 11.75 -12.80 -0.99
N ALA A 144 10.83 -12.12 -0.31
CA ALA A 144 10.46 -12.41 1.07
C ALA A 144 9.45 -13.57 1.22
N SER A 145 8.95 -14.12 0.12
CA SER A 145 7.90 -15.14 0.11
C SER A 145 8.13 -16.21 -0.96
N GLU A 146 7.89 -17.48 -0.64
CA GLU A 146 8.00 -18.58 -1.60
C GLU A 146 6.99 -18.43 -2.76
N TYR A 147 5.84 -17.81 -2.50
CA TYR A 147 4.81 -17.53 -3.51
C TYR A 147 5.25 -16.50 -4.56
N GLY A 148 6.36 -15.79 -4.33
CA GLY A 148 6.95 -14.85 -5.29
C GLY A 148 7.90 -15.51 -6.30
N ALA A 149 8.22 -16.80 -6.18
CA ALA A 149 9.28 -17.46 -6.96
C ALA A 149 9.06 -17.43 -8.48
N HIS A 150 7.80 -17.38 -8.94
CA HIS A 150 7.43 -17.40 -10.36
C HIS A 150 6.94 -16.03 -10.87
N ALA A 151 7.19 -14.97 -10.11
CA ALA A 151 6.77 -13.63 -10.43
C ALA A 151 7.69 -12.96 -11.46
N THR A 152 7.10 -12.16 -12.35
CA THR A 152 7.84 -11.25 -13.21
C THR A 152 7.22 -9.86 -13.16
N VAL A 153 8.07 -8.87 -12.89
CA VAL A 153 7.68 -7.45 -12.83
C VAL A 153 7.92 -6.80 -14.20
N TRP A 154 6.93 -6.06 -14.68
CA TRP A 154 6.90 -5.40 -15.98
C TRP A 154 6.70 -3.89 -15.78
N THR A 155 7.78 -3.12 -15.89
CA THR A 155 7.76 -1.65 -15.89
C THR A 155 7.72 -1.10 -17.31
N GLY A 156 7.05 0.04 -17.53
CA GLY A 156 6.99 0.70 -18.85
C GLY A 156 6.26 -0.09 -19.95
N ARG A 157 5.57 -1.17 -19.59
CA ARG A 157 4.71 -1.94 -20.50
C ARG A 157 3.25 -1.52 -20.34
N ASP A 158 2.42 -1.89 -21.30
CA ASP A 158 0.99 -1.58 -21.30
C ASP A 158 0.11 -2.85 -21.20
N ALA A 159 -1.20 -2.64 -21.18
CA ALA A 159 -2.17 -3.72 -21.11
C ALA A 159 -2.16 -4.64 -22.36
N TRP A 160 -1.62 -4.19 -23.50
CA TRP A 160 -1.48 -5.04 -24.69
C TRP A 160 -0.37 -6.07 -24.52
N HIS A 161 0.72 -5.68 -23.85
CA HIS A 161 1.74 -6.62 -23.41
C HIS A 161 1.15 -7.62 -22.42
N LEU A 162 0.39 -7.14 -21.42
CA LEU A 162 -0.26 -8.03 -20.44
C LEU A 162 -1.21 -9.03 -21.08
N ARG A 163 -2.02 -8.60 -22.06
CA ARG A 163 -2.88 -9.48 -22.87
C ARG A 163 -2.10 -10.65 -23.49
N SER A 164 -0.83 -10.45 -23.84
CA SER A 164 0.00 -11.48 -24.45
C SER A 164 0.62 -12.44 -23.44
N LEU A 165 0.60 -12.09 -22.15
CA LEU A 165 1.13 -12.89 -21.06
C LEU A 165 0.07 -13.78 -20.38
N VAL A 166 -1.21 -13.39 -20.47
CA VAL A 166 -2.36 -14.08 -19.84
C VAL A 166 -3.08 -15.05 -20.77
#